data_AF-H2M654-F1
#
_entry.id   AF-H2M654-F1
#
_cell.length_a   1.000
_cell.length_b   1.000
_cell.length_c   1.000
_cell.angle_alpha   90.00
_cell.angle_beta   90.00
_cell.angle_gamma   90.00
#
_symmetry.space_group_name_H-M   'P 1'
#
loop_
_entity.id
_entity.type
_entity.pdbx_description
1 polymer ?
#
loop_
_entity_poly.entity_id
_entity_poly.type
_entity_poly.pdbx_seq_one_letter_code
_entity_poly.pdbx_strand_id
1 'polypeptide(L)'
;MIGSAEPDVNMASLTCLDNGEDNSKKVSGSGVSCRFKSDSESDSGPVAKSFARLCSRDEGERASALEELSQKVLVCLGMDRSDSEQLSKQTLLHLLRLSNSCPLQEVRSKATELLRTAKEEGVEIPRALASGPSSVIPAKEMPIEGPNHDVLIESFLSLGRVDHLTMVMALHPAYLSCFLRTQQALLELDGPLPHHWRHYISIMAAARHHCSYLVQQHSAGFLETGGEESWLSGLEHAPAKLRSLQTLNKLLAHRPWLITQQHIEELVCPGAEPRWSLAELIHAVILMAHTHALCSFVWGCGLNPEPDHAGGYTFQPPSPSHLPRSPAHEDGRQEQADGTVEVEVLMKRMAELQQQEEEECSQEEMVSRFERERSESIPTAVVRGAPPDLLLCLVVDPEFRYEDFAPRGEQSPTTMRAQDYSWEDHGFSLVNRLLPDMSHLLDEKFQVVSNLTYHRMAMHEGVDTYTLRKALWNYIHCLYGIRYDDYDYGSINVLLERSLKVFVKTVACYPEQTTTRIYCAFWRHFRHSEKVHANLIVMEARLQAALLYVLRAITHYMR
;
A
#
# COMPACT_ATOMS: atom_id res chain seq x y z
N MET A 1 -14.57 -57.96 -10.21
CA MET A 1 -13.74 -59.01 -10.84
C MET A 1 -12.97 -58.32 -11.97
N ILE A 2 -11.68 -58.03 -11.76
CA ILE A 2 -10.52 -58.61 -12.48
C ILE A 2 -10.64 -58.41 -14.01
N GLY A 3 -9.74 -57.75 -14.75
CA GLY A 3 -8.43 -57.16 -14.49
C GLY A 3 -7.72 -56.89 -15.84
N SER A 4 -6.92 -55.83 -15.88
CA SER A 4 -5.58 -55.68 -16.51
C SER A 4 -5.33 -56.02 -18.00
N ALA A 5 -4.73 -55.10 -18.77
CA ALA A 5 -3.27 -55.03 -19.02
C ALA A 5 -2.91 -54.26 -20.32
N GLU A 6 -1.81 -53.50 -20.26
CA GLU A 6 -1.14 -52.71 -21.32
C GLU A 6 -0.39 -53.61 -22.35
N PRO A 7 0.40 -53.08 -23.33
CA PRO A 7 1.79 -52.63 -23.05
C PRO A 7 2.42 -51.48 -23.90
N ASP A 8 3.37 -50.80 -23.25
CA ASP A 8 4.74 -50.33 -23.60
C ASP A 8 5.23 -49.90 -25.01
N VAL A 9 5.71 -48.65 -25.06
CA VAL A 9 7.09 -48.11 -25.31
C VAL A 9 8.08 -48.88 -26.22
N ASN A 10 8.64 -48.22 -27.26
CA ASN A 10 10.10 -47.98 -27.39
C ASN A 10 10.58 -47.03 -28.52
N MET A 11 11.80 -46.57 -28.28
CA MET A 11 12.62 -45.45 -28.79
C MET A 11 13.46 -45.76 -30.05
N ALA A 12 13.82 -44.76 -30.88
CA ALA A 12 15.07 -44.75 -31.68
C ALA A 12 15.45 -43.35 -32.23
N SER A 13 16.74 -43.05 -32.09
CA SER A 13 17.51 -41.87 -32.50
C SER A 13 18.12 -42.01 -33.90
N LEU A 14 18.54 -40.89 -34.54
CA LEU A 14 19.57 -40.88 -35.59
C LEU A 14 20.17 -39.48 -35.85
N THR A 15 21.48 -39.47 -36.06
CA THR A 15 22.43 -38.35 -36.11
C THR A 15 22.80 -37.89 -37.54
N CYS A 16 23.10 -36.58 -37.65
CA CYS A 16 24.05 -35.82 -38.49
C CYS A 16 24.40 -36.23 -39.94
N LEU A 17 24.41 -35.24 -40.85
CA LEU A 17 25.50 -34.95 -41.82
C LEU A 17 25.44 -33.48 -42.31
N ASP A 18 26.62 -32.96 -42.64
CA ASP A 18 27.03 -31.55 -42.83
C ASP A 18 27.28 -31.19 -44.32
N ASN A 19 27.59 -29.90 -44.57
CA ASN A 19 28.01 -29.16 -45.78
C ASN A 19 26.91 -28.20 -46.31
N GLY A 20 27.05 -26.88 -46.39
CA GLY A 20 28.21 -25.99 -46.35
C GLY A 20 28.27 -25.20 -47.66
N GLU A 21 27.87 -23.92 -47.66
CA GLU A 21 28.40 -22.92 -48.60
C GLU A 21 28.17 -21.48 -48.12
N ASP A 22 29.24 -20.71 -48.30
CA ASP A 22 29.59 -19.45 -47.68
C ASP A 22 29.16 -18.27 -48.57
N ASN A 23 28.54 -17.22 -48.02
CA ASN A 23 28.54 -15.93 -48.69
C ASN A 23 28.33 -14.76 -47.71
N SER A 24 29.45 -14.09 -47.46
CA SER A 24 29.59 -12.89 -46.64
C SER A 24 29.03 -11.65 -47.34
N LYS A 25 28.04 -10.99 -46.73
CA LYS A 25 27.79 -9.55 -46.95
C LYS A 25 27.50 -8.84 -45.64
N LYS A 26 28.46 -7.98 -45.28
CA LYS A 26 28.41 -6.98 -44.20
C LYS A 26 27.19 -6.07 -44.36
N VAL A 27 26.38 -5.96 -43.32
CA VAL A 27 25.55 -4.78 -43.04
C VAL A 27 25.80 -4.38 -41.59
N SER A 28 26.48 -3.25 -41.43
CA SER A 28 26.78 -2.60 -40.16
C SER A 28 25.52 -1.96 -39.58
N GLY A 29 24.93 -2.58 -38.56
CA GLY A 29 23.95 -1.95 -37.67
C GLY A 29 24.59 -1.63 -36.33
N SER A 30 24.80 -0.35 -36.03
CA SER A 30 25.30 0.10 -34.73
C SER A 30 24.19 -0.02 -33.67
N GLY A 31 24.12 -1.18 -33.02
CA GLY A 31 23.39 -1.35 -31.77
C GLY A 31 24.26 -0.91 -30.60
N VAL A 32 24.03 0.29 -30.07
CA VAL A 32 24.66 0.77 -28.84
C VAL A 32 24.07 -0.03 -27.67
N SER A 33 24.79 -1.07 -27.24
CA SER A 33 24.55 -1.77 -25.98
C SER A 33 25.02 -0.88 -24.84
N CYS A 34 24.12 -0.11 -24.24
CA CYS A 34 24.36 0.54 -22.96
C CYS A 34 24.36 -0.52 -21.86
N ARG A 35 25.53 -1.06 -21.54
CA ARG A 35 25.78 -1.77 -20.28
C ARG A 35 25.54 -0.80 -19.13
N PHE A 36 24.43 -0.95 -18.42
CA PHE A 36 24.24 -0.37 -17.11
C PHE A 36 25.27 -1.01 -16.17
N LYS A 37 26.30 -0.23 -15.79
CA LYS A 37 27.12 -0.56 -14.63
C LYS A 37 26.28 -0.28 -13.38
N SER A 38 26.13 -1.30 -12.55
CA SER A 38 25.62 -1.21 -11.20
C SER A 38 26.67 -0.51 -10.33
N ASP A 39 26.54 0.80 -10.16
CA ASP A 39 27.27 1.52 -9.12
C ASP A 39 26.47 1.41 -7.81
N SER A 40 26.68 0.30 -7.10
CA SER A 40 26.16 0.03 -5.76
C SER A 40 27.30 0.16 -4.74
N GLU A 41 27.61 1.38 -4.35
CA GLU A 41 28.35 1.64 -3.11
C GLU A 41 27.34 1.83 -1.98
N SER A 42 27.14 0.77 -1.20
CA SER A 42 26.34 0.77 0.02
C SER A 42 27.17 1.35 1.18
N ASP A 43 27.13 2.68 1.36
CA ASP A 43 27.68 3.35 2.54
C ASP A 43 26.55 3.80 3.49
N SER A 44 25.79 2.84 4.03
CA SER A 44 24.65 3.11 4.92
C SER A 44 25.05 3.33 6.39
N GLY A 45 26.32 3.18 6.75
CA GLY A 45 26.78 3.15 8.16
C GLY A 45 27.02 4.51 8.84
N PRO A 46 27.67 5.51 8.19
CA PRO A 46 28.00 6.80 8.83
C PRO A 46 26.90 7.86 8.69
N VAL A 47 26.21 7.90 7.55
CA VAL A 47 25.26 8.97 7.19
C VAL A 47 23.99 8.91 8.05
N ALA A 48 23.47 7.72 8.35
CA ALA A 48 22.27 7.53 9.17
C ALA A 48 22.42 8.10 10.60
N LYS A 49 23.61 7.99 11.19
CA LYS A 49 23.91 8.52 12.54
C LYS A 49 23.96 10.04 12.58
N SER A 50 24.37 10.69 11.48
CA SER A 50 24.49 12.16 11.43
C SER A 50 23.13 12.87 11.46
N PHE A 51 22.08 12.23 10.95
CA PHE A 51 20.72 12.80 10.92
C PHE A 51 19.87 12.41 12.14
N ALA A 52 20.25 11.38 12.88
CA ALA A 52 19.51 10.93 14.07
C ALA A 52 19.31 12.04 15.13
N ARG A 53 20.34 12.89 15.33
CA ARG A 53 20.27 14.02 16.28
C ARG A 53 19.26 15.10 15.88
N LEU A 54 18.87 15.17 14.60
CA LEU A 54 17.80 16.07 14.15
C LEU A 54 16.42 15.64 14.67
N CYS A 55 16.30 14.39 15.12
CA CYS A 55 15.07 13.83 15.68
C CYS A 55 14.97 14.07 17.18
N SER A 56 15.94 14.78 17.80
CA SER A 56 15.92 15.07 19.22
C SER A 56 14.78 16.03 19.58
N ARG A 57 14.14 15.79 20.72
CA ARG A 57 13.17 16.73 21.31
C ARG A 57 13.85 18.02 21.80
N ASP A 58 15.15 17.98 22.09
CA ASP A 58 15.92 19.13 22.54
C ASP A 58 16.30 20.05 21.36
N GLU A 59 15.82 21.30 21.38
CA GLU A 59 16.06 22.26 20.31
C GLU A 59 17.55 22.64 20.17
N GLY A 60 18.29 22.68 21.28
CA GLY A 60 19.71 22.98 21.30
C GLY A 60 20.56 21.85 20.71
N GLU A 61 20.17 20.60 20.96
CA GLU A 61 20.78 19.44 20.33
C GLU A 61 20.52 19.43 18.82
N ARG A 62 19.28 19.69 18.38
CA ARG A 62 18.94 19.82 16.96
C ARG A 62 19.74 20.94 16.29
N ALA A 63 19.82 22.11 16.91
CA ALA A 63 20.59 23.24 16.39
C ALA A 63 22.08 22.90 16.24
N SER A 64 22.66 22.23 17.25
CA SER A 64 24.05 21.78 17.20
C SER A 64 24.29 20.75 16.09
N ALA A 65 23.34 19.83 15.87
CA ALA A 65 23.41 18.84 14.80
C ALA A 65 23.28 19.48 13.39
N LEU A 66 22.43 20.51 13.24
CA LEU A 66 22.32 21.27 12.00
C LEU A 66 23.61 22.05 11.68
N GLU A 67 24.27 22.60 12.70
CA GLU A 67 25.55 23.30 12.54
C GLU A 67 26.67 22.32 12.14
N GLU A 68 26.74 21.17 12.81
CA GLU A 68 27.69 20.10 12.46
C GLU A 68 27.48 19.61 11.02
N LEU A 69 26.22 19.38 10.62
CA LEU A 69 25.87 19.01 9.25
C LEU A 69 26.30 20.09 8.25
N SER A 70 26.14 21.37 8.60
CA SER A 70 26.54 22.49 7.76
C SER A 70 28.05 22.55 7.56
N GLN A 71 28.81 22.37 8.64
CA GLN A 71 30.26 22.32 8.59
C GLN A 71 30.76 21.14 7.75
N LYS A 72 30.16 19.95 7.91
CA LYS A 72 30.49 18.78 7.08
C LYS A 72 30.26 19.05 5.59
N VAL A 73 29.10 19.61 5.23
CA VAL A 73 28.79 19.98 3.84
C VAL A 73 29.81 21.00 3.32
N LEU A 74 30.14 22.05 4.09
CA LEU A 74 31.11 23.07 3.69
C LEU A 74 32.54 22.51 3.53
N VAL A 75 32.97 21.60 4.41
CA VAL A 75 34.28 20.95 4.30
C VAL A 75 34.38 20.13 3.02
N CYS A 76 33.33 19.37 2.67
CA CYS A 76 33.27 18.63 1.40
C CYS A 76 33.27 19.54 0.17
N LEU A 77 32.82 20.80 0.29
CA LEU A 77 32.80 21.78 -0.80
C LEU A 77 34.13 22.54 -0.95
N GLY A 78 34.89 22.71 0.14
CA GLY A 78 36.06 23.61 0.21
C GLY A 78 37.44 23.00 -0.14
N MET A 79 37.53 21.72 -0.51
CA MET A 79 38.82 21.05 -0.78
C MET A 79 39.11 20.86 -2.28
N ASP A 80 40.29 21.29 -2.72
CA ASP A 80 40.80 21.17 -4.09
C ASP A 80 40.91 19.71 -4.56
N ARG A 81 39.86 19.25 -5.26
CA ARG A 81 39.73 18.30 -6.39
C ARG A 81 40.64 17.08 -6.62
N SER A 82 41.57 16.65 -5.77
CA SER A 82 42.32 15.39 -6.03
C SER A 82 42.02 14.21 -5.11
N ASP A 83 41.71 14.40 -3.82
CA ASP A 83 41.52 13.27 -2.87
C ASP A 83 40.47 13.53 -1.76
N SER A 84 39.50 14.45 -1.97
CA SER A 84 38.47 14.77 -0.97
C SER A 84 37.20 13.92 -1.15
N GLU A 85 36.60 13.46 -0.04
CA GLU A 85 35.28 12.83 0.00
C GLU A 85 34.21 13.81 -0.53
N GLN A 86 33.81 13.61 -1.79
CA GLN A 86 32.69 14.34 -2.39
C GLN A 86 31.41 14.10 -1.59
N LEU A 87 30.53 15.11 -1.55
CA LEU A 87 29.18 14.95 -0.97
C LEU A 87 28.49 13.73 -1.55
N SER A 88 28.24 12.73 -0.70
CA SER A 88 27.66 11.47 -1.15
C SER A 88 26.26 11.70 -1.71
N LYS A 89 25.92 10.95 -2.77
CA LYS A 89 24.58 10.94 -3.37
C LYS A 89 23.48 10.76 -2.31
N GLN A 90 23.70 9.86 -1.35
CA GLN A 90 22.76 9.59 -0.27
C GLN A 90 22.54 10.81 0.64
N THR A 91 23.60 11.57 0.96
CA THR A 91 23.48 12.80 1.75
C THR A 91 22.64 13.85 1.03
N LEU A 92 22.87 14.04 -0.27
CA LEU A 92 22.08 14.97 -1.09
C LEU A 92 20.59 14.58 -1.16
N LEU A 93 20.30 13.28 -1.26
CA LEU A 93 18.92 12.78 -1.25
C LEU A 93 18.24 12.95 0.11
N HIS A 94 18.96 12.74 1.22
CA HIS A 94 18.44 13.03 2.56
C HIS A 94 18.14 14.51 2.75
N LEU A 95 19.05 15.40 2.31
CA LEU A 95 18.80 16.84 2.34
C LEU A 95 17.60 17.23 1.48
N LEU A 96 17.45 16.63 0.29
CA LEU A 96 16.29 16.84 -0.57
C LEU A 96 14.99 16.42 0.13
N ARG A 97 14.96 15.26 0.77
CA ARG A 97 13.80 14.82 1.57
C ARG A 97 13.49 15.81 2.69
N LEU A 98 14.48 16.16 3.52
CA LEU A 98 14.30 17.07 4.65
C LEU A 98 13.79 18.45 4.20
N SER A 99 14.30 18.97 3.08
CA SER A 99 13.86 20.25 2.50
C SER A 99 12.41 20.25 2.02
N ASN A 100 11.85 19.08 1.68
CA ASN A 100 10.49 18.97 1.14
C ASN A 100 9.44 18.57 2.18
N SER A 101 9.73 17.61 3.06
CA SER A 101 8.72 16.97 3.92
C SER A 101 8.98 17.08 5.42
N CYS A 102 10.12 17.63 5.87
CA CYS A 102 10.36 17.77 7.30
C CYS A 102 9.35 18.76 7.93
N PRO A 103 8.63 18.35 9.00
CA PRO A 103 7.67 19.23 9.65
C PRO A 103 8.37 20.40 10.36
N LEU A 104 9.56 20.17 10.93
CA LEU A 104 10.34 21.20 11.60
C LEU A 104 10.87 22.24 10.61
N GLN A 105 10.38 23.48 10.74
CA GLN A 105 10.71 24.58 9.83
C GLN A 105 12.22 24.89 9.82
N GLU A 106 12.87 24.80 10.97
CA GLU A 106 14.31 25.06 11.11
C GLU A 106 15.15 24.03 10.34
N VAL A 107 14.78 22.75 10.40
CA VAL A 107 15.45 21.67 9.69
C VAL A 107 15.22 21.81 8.18
N ARG A 108 13.98 22.07 7.78
CA ARG A 108 13.58 22.23 6.38
C ARG A 108 14.29 23.42 5.71
N SER A 109 14.33 24.55 6.41
CA SER A 109 15.01 25.77 5.93
C SER A 109 16.51 25.54 5.78
N LYS A 110 17.14 24.90 6.78
CA LYS A 110 18.57 24.62 6.73
C LYS A 110 18.94 23.62 5.62
N ALA A 111 18.16 22.56 5.44
CA ALA A 111 18.38 21.61 4.35
C ALA A 111 18.28 22.28 2.96
N THR A 112 17.33 23.20 2.79
CA THR A 112 17.17 24.01 1.56
C THR A 112 18.39 24.90 1.33
N GLU A 113 18.89 25.56 2.38
CA GLU A 113 20.09 26.39 2.32
C GLU A 113 21.32 25.57 1.91
N LEU A 114 21.54 24.40 2.52
CA LEU A 114 22.68 23.53 2.22
C LEU A 114 22.67 23.03 0.77
N LEU A 115 21.51 22.65 0.25
CA LEU A 115 21.37 22.29 -1.17
C LEU A 115 21.66 23.48 -2.10
N ARG A 116 21.21 24.69 -1.74
CA ARG A 116 21.50 25.91 -2.50
C ARG A 116 23.01 26.20 -2.53
N THR A 117 23.68 26.14 -1.38
CA THR A 117 25.13 26.34 -1.27
C THR A 117 25.90 25.30 -2.09
N ALA A 118 25.55 24.02 -2.00
CA ALA A 118 26.18 22.98 -2.79
C ALA A 118 26.02 23.24 -4.31
N LYS A 119 24.84 23.70 -4.74
CA LYS A 119 24.59 24.08 -6.14
C LYS A 119 25.42 25.27 -6.61
N GLU A 120 25.59 26.29 -5.75
CA GLU A 120 26.40 27.48 -6.03
C GLU A 120 27.89 27.14 -6.21
N GLU A 121 28.38 26.16 -5.45
CA GLU A 121 29.73 25.58 -5.56
C GLU A 121 29.88 24.56 -6.71
N GLY A 122 28.84 24.41 -7.55
CA GLY A 122 28.89 23.58 -8.76
C GLY A 122 28.64 22.09 -8.54
N VAL A 123 28.13 21.68 -7.39
CA VAL A 123 27.67 20.28 -7.16
C VAL A 123 26.33 20.05 -7.85
N GLU A 124 26.21 18.92 -8.54
CA GLU A 124 24.95 18.50 -9.15
C GLU A 124 23.97 18.06 -8.05
N ILE A 125 22.92 18.86 -7.83
CA ILE A 125 21.91 18.57 -6.80
C ILE A 125 20.74 17.75 -7.35
N PRO A 126 20.20 16.79 -6.59
CA PRO A 126 19.00 16.08 -6.97
C PRO A 126 17.79 17.01 -6.88
N ARG A 127 16.78 16.76 -7.71
CA ARG A 127 15.45 17.37 -7.58
C ARG A 127 14.38 16.31 -7.47
N ALA A 128 13.31 16.62 -6.76
CA ALA A 128 12.11 15.80 -6.74
C ALA A 128 11.42 15.82 -8.13
N LEU A 129 10.95 14.66 -8.57
CA LEU A 129 10.20 14.49 -9.83
C LEU A 129 8.71 14.85 -9.68
N ALA A 130 8.21 14.85 -8.45
CA ALA A 130 6.86 15.24 -8.11
C ALA A 130 6.84 16.47 -7.21
N SER A 131 5.78 17.28 -7.29
CA SER A 131 5.63 18.51 -6.50
C SER A 131 5.01 18.29 -5.12
N GLY A 132 4.74 17.05 -4.71
CA GLY A 132 4.09 16.73 -3.45
C GLY A 132 3.85 15.23 -3.27
N PRO A 133 3.19 14.82 -2.18
CA PRO A 133 3.07 13.41 -1.80
C PRO A 133 2.08 12.62 -2.65
N SER A 134 1.17 13.28 -3.36
CA SER A 134 0.16 12.64 -4.22
C SER A 134 0.15 13.25 -5.62
N SER A 135 -0.10 12.40 -6.62
CA SER A 135 -0.32 12.78 -8.02
C SER A 135 -1.75 13.25 -8.31
N VAL A 136 -2.68 13.00 -7.38
CA VAL A 136 -4.12 13.31 -7.54
C VAL A 136 -4.63 14.34 -6.54
N ILE A 137 -3.87 14.64 -5.49
CA ILE A 137 -4.20 15.67 -4.48
C ILE A 137 -3.26 16.86 -4.63
N PRO A 138 -3.76 18.10 -4.78
CA PRO A 138 -2.93 19.30 -4.86
C PRO A 138 -2.04 19.48 -3.62
N ALA A 139 -0.76 19.84 -3.83
CA ALA A 139 0.20 20.02 -2.74
C ALA A 139 -0.23 21.07 -1.70
N LYS A 140 -0.98 22.09 -2.12
CA LYS A 140 -1.54 23.13 -1.25
C LYS A 140 -2.56 22.61 -0.22
N GLU A 141 -3.13 21.43 -0.46
CA GLU A 141 -4.10 20.80 0.45
C GLU A 141 -3.42 19.87 1.46
N MET A 142 -2.10 19.68 1.37
CA MET A 142 -1.36 18.82 2.30
C MET A 142 -1.06 19.56 3.60
N PRO A 143 -1.32 18.93 4.76
CA PRO A 143 -1.13 19.55 6.05
C PRO A 143 0.35 19.49 6.47
N ILE A 144 1.23 20.22 5.78
CA ILE A 144 2.64 20.35 6.20
C ILE A 144 2.74 21.34 7.38
N GLU A 145 1.85 22.33 7.43
CA GLU A 145 1.73 23.34 8.47
C GLU A 145 0.25 23.49 8.86
N GLY A 146 -0.06 23.75 10.14
CA GLY A 146 -1.43 23.97 10.61
C GLY A 146 -1.80 23.21 11.89
N PRO A 147 -3.09 23.12 12.26
CA PRO A 147 -3.55 22.59 13.55
C PRO A 147 -3.29 21.09 13.77
N ASN A 148 -2.88 20.36 12.73
CA ASN A 148 -2.59 18.93 12.77
C ASN A 148 -1.08 18.61 12.70
N HIS A 149 -0.24 19.63 12.83
CA HIS A 149 1.21 19.55 12.66
C HIS A 149 1.90 18.72 13.75
N ASP A 150 1.33 18.67 14.96
CA ASP A 150 1.94 17.99 16.11
C ASP A 150 2.15 16.49 15.86
N VAL A 151 1.18 15.80 15.25
CA VAL A 151 1.30 14.36 14.95
C VAL A 151 2.42 14.10 13.92
N LEU A 152 2.63 15.02 12.98
CA LEU A 152 3.72 14.93 12.01
C LEU A 152 5.08 15.19 12.65
N ILE A 153 5.18 16.18 13.55
CA ILE A 153 6.39 16.42 14.35
C ILE A 153 6.71 15.16 15.15
N GLU A 154 5.75 14.63 15.90
CA GLU A 154 5.96 13.44 16.74
C GLU A 154 6.37 12.21 15.93
N SER A 155 5.79 12.05 14.73
CA SER A 155 6.21 11.02 13.77
C SER A 155 7.66 11.23 13.31
N PHE A 156 8.05 12.47 12.95
CA PHE A 156 9.42 12.80 12.56
C PHE A 156 10.42 12.55 13.68
N LEU A 157 10.12 13.00 14.91
CA LEU A 157 11.00 12.84 16.06
C LEU A 157 11.18 11.36 16.45
N SER A 158 10.17 10.53 16.18
CA SER A 158 10.20 9.11 16.55
C SER A 158 10.81 8.22 15.46
N LEU A 159 10.55 8.51 14.18
CA LEU A 159 10.92 7.67 13.03
C LEU A 159 12.03 8.27 12.15
N GLY A 160 12.41 9.54 12.37
CA GLY A 160 13.40 10.27 11.59
C GLY A 160 13.01 10.60 10.16
N ARG A 161 11.77 10.32 9.77
CA ARG A 161 11.19 10.67 8.47
C ARG A 161 9.69 10.85 8.57
N VAL A 162 9.16 11.70 7.70
CA VAL A 162 7.73 11.78 7.37
C VAL A 162 7.61 11.47 5.89
N ASP A 163 7.12 10.28 5.59
CA ASP A 163 6.94 9.80 4.22
C ASP A 163 5.61 10.29 3.62
N HIS A 164 5.46 10.18 2.30
CA HIS A 164 4.26 10.64 1.59
C HIS A 164 2.99 9.95 2.10
N LEU A 165 3.09 8.70 2.54
CA LEU A 165 1.98 7.96 3.14
C LEU A 165 1.49 8.63 4.43
N THR A 166 2.40 8.93 5.35
CA THR A 166 2.12 9.65 6.60
C THR A 166 1.54 11.03 6.30
N MET A 167 2.10 11.77 5.32
CA MET A 167 1.61 13.10 4.94
C MET A 167 0.15 13.07 4.44
N VAL A 168 -0.22 12.09 3.61
CA VAL A 168 -1.60 11.99 3.10
C VAL A 168 -2.55 11.54 4.21
N MET A 169 -2.14 10.59 5.05
CA MET A 169 -2.94 10.15 6.20
C MET A 169 -3.16 11.26 7.24
N ALA A 170 -2.27 12.25 7.33
CA ALA A 170 -2.40 13.40 8.25
C ALA A 170 -3.60 14.32 7.95
N LEU A 171 -4.28 14.14 6.81
CA LEU A 171 -5.61 14.71 6.59
C LEU A 171 -6.64 14.21 7.60
N HIS A 172 -6.37 13.07 8.25
CA HIS A 172 -7.18 12.45 9.31
C HIS A 172 -6.30 12.07 10.52
N PRO A 173 -5.89 13.02 11.37
CA PRO A 173 -4.92 12.78 12.45
C PRO A 173 -5.35 11.73 13.46
N ALA A 174 -6.65 11.66 13.77
CA ALA A 174 -7.19 10.64 14.67
C ALA A 174 -6.89 9.22 14.16
N TYR A 175 -7.00 9.01 12.85
CA TYR A 175 -6.63 7.75 12.21
C TYR A 175 -5.11 7.58 12.11
N LEU A 176 -4.37 8.63 11.73
CA LEU A 176 -2.91 8.55 11.63
C LEU A 176 -2.27 8.09 12.96
N SER A 177 -2.78 8.58 14.10
CA SER A 177 -2.26 8.22 15.42
C SER A 177 -2.42 6.73 15.76
N CYS A 178 -3.55 6.09 15.44
CA CYS A 178 -3.70 4.65 15.66
C CYS A 178 -2.98 3.81 14.59
N PHE A 179 -2.89 4.33 13.36
CA PHE A 179 -2.10 3.73 12.28
C PHE A 179 -0.61 3.63 12.65
N LEU A 180 0.03 4.73 13.07
CA LEU A 180 1.45 4.75 13.41
C LEU A 180 1.78 3.83 14.58
N ARG A 181 0.93 3.80 15.63
CA ARG A 181 1.08 2.85 16.75
C ARG A 181 1.01 1.40 16.30
N THR A 182 0.04 1.08 15.43
CA THR A 182 -0.08 -0.28 14.87
C THR A 182 1.14 -0.66 14.03
N GLN A 183 1.62 0.26 13.20
CA GLN A 183 2.79 0.01 12.35
C GLN A 183 4.06 -0.19 13.17
N GLN A 184 4.26 0.62 14.22
CA GLN A 184 5.37 0.44 15.16
C GLN A 184 5.29 -0.93 15.86
N ALA A 185 4.11 -1.32 16.35
CA ALA A 185 3.94 -2.63 16.97
C ALA A 185 4.18 -3.79 16.00
N LEU A 186 3.78 -3.64 14.74
CA LEU A 186 3.95 -4.68 13.73
C LEU A 186 5.42 -4.87 13.33
N LEU A 187 6.18 -3.78 13.18
CA LEU A 187 7.51 -3.80 12.56
C LEU A 187 8.66 -3.68 13.55
N GLU A 188 8.51 -2.88 14.61
CA GLU A 188 9.62 -2.45 15.48
C GLU A 188 9.61 -3.09 16.88
N LEU A 189 8.43 -3.36 17.46
CA LEU A 189 8.36 -3.92 18.81
C LEU A 189 8.71 -5.41 18.83
N ASP A 190 9.15 -5.91 19.98
CA ASP A 190 9.45 -7.34 20.15
C ASP A 190 8.24 -8.21 19.80
N GLY A 191 8.51 -9.31 19.10
CA GLY A 191 7.47 -10.20 18.59
C GLY A 191 8.02 -11.51 18.03
N PRO A 192 7.14 -12.43 17.58
CA PRO A 192 7.55 -13.77 17.16
C PRO A 192 8.56 -13.81 16.00
N LEU A 193 8.59 -12.77 15.15
CA LEU A 193 9.43 -12.72 13.95
C LEU A 193 10.59 -11.71 14.08
N PRO A 194 11.77 -12.01 13.52
CA PRO A 194 12.86 -11.03 13.41
C PRO A 194 12.48 -9.81 12.55
N HIS A 195 12.98 -8.61 12.86
CA HIS A 195 12.61 -7.36 12.15
C HIS A 195 12.82 -7.44 10.62
N HIS A 196 13.98 -7.90 10.16
CA HIS A 196 14.24 -8.07 8.73
C HIS A 196 13.26 -9.08 8.07
N TRP A 197 12.81 -10.12 8.77
CA TRP A 197 11.79 -11.03 8.23
C TRP A 197 10.45 -10.33 8.06
N ARG A 198 10.08 -9.46 9.00
CA ARG A 198 8.81 -8.70 8.94
C ARG A 198 8.80 -7.78 7.72
N HIS A 199 9.89 -7.03 7.50
CA HIS A 199 10.04 -6.21 6.31
C HIS A 199 10.01 -7.05 5.03
N TYR A 200 10.70 -8.19 4.98
CA TYR A 200 10.69 -9.05 3.80
C TYR A 200 9.30 -9.65 3.50
N ILE A 201 8.53 -10.00 4.53
CA ILE A 201 7.12 -10.42 4.39
C ILE A 201 6.29 -9.30 3.77
N SER A 202 6.45 -8.06 4.24
CA SER A 202 5.78 -6.89 3.65
C SER A 202 6.23 -6.63 2.20
N ILE A 203 7.49 -6.87 1.84
CA ILE A 203 7.96 -6.79 0.45
C ILE A 203 7.21 -7.80 -0.43
N MET A 204 7.14 -9.06 -0.02
CA MET A 204 6.42 -10.12 -0.75
C MET A 204 4.92 -9.80 -0.91
N ALA A 205 4.31 -9.22 0.12
CA ALA A 205 2.91 -8.79 0.09
C ALA A 205 2.69 -7.61 -0.86
N ALA A 206 3.51 -6.57 -0.75
CA ALA A 206 3.41 -5.37 -1.60
C ALA A 206 3.62 -5.69 -3.09
N ALA A 207 4.49 -6.65 -3.39
CA ALA A 207 4.75 -7.10 -4.76
C ALA A 207 3.52 -7.75 -5.42
N ARG A 208 2.56 -8.34 -4.66
CA ARG A 208 1.29 -8.89 -5.20
C ARG A 208 0.42 -7.85 -5.90
N HIS A 209 0.60 -6.57 -5.60
CA HIS A 209 -0.11 -5.43 -6.17
C HIS A 209 0.81 -4.46 -6.92
N HIS A 210 1.99 -4.94 -7.32
CA HIS A 210 3.00 -4.15 -8.03
C HIS A 210 3.31 -2.81 -7.34
N CYS A 211 3.24 -2.76 -6.00
CA CYS A 211 3.33 -1.53 -5.23
C CYS A 211 4.79 -1.16 -4.97
N SER A 212 5.43 -0.53 -5.96
CA SER A 212 6.85 -0.14 -5.88
C SER A 212 7.16 0.83 -4.73
N TYR A 213 6.19 1.64 -4.30
CA TYR A 213 6.33 2.52 -3.13
C TYR A 213 6.62 1.70 -1.88
N LEU A 214 5.76 0.73 -1.53
CA LEU A 214 5.92 -0.08 -0.32
C LEU A 214 7.07 -1.07 -0.44
N VAL A 215 7.32 -1.63 -1.63
CA VAL A 215 8.50 -2.49 -1.85
C VAL A 215 9.78 -1.73 -1.55
N GLN A 216 9.93 -0.48 -2.04
CA GLN A 216 11.13 0.31 -1.75
C GLN A 216 11.23 0.71 -0.26
N GLN A 217 10.12 1.13 0.36
CA GLN A 217 10.09 1.45 1.81
C GLN A 217 10.53 0.26 2.66
N HIS A 218 9.94 -0.91 2.45
CA HIS A 218 10.28 -2.09 3.24
C HIS A 218 11.63 -2.68 2.84
N SER A 219 12.13 -2.46 1.61
CA SER A 219 13.51 -2.84 1.22
C SER A 219 14.54 -2.02 2.00
N ALA A 220 14.31 -0.71 2.19
CA ALA A 220 15.17 0.12 3.03
C ALA A 220 15.18 -0.38 4.48
N GLY A 221 14.00 -0.58 5.09
CA GLY A 221 13.91 -1.12 6.46
C GLY A 221 14.47 -2.54 6.62
N PHE A 222 14.33 -3.39 5.60
CA PHE A 222 14.94 -4.72 5.56
C PHE A 222 16.47 -4.65 5.66
N LEU A 223 17.11 -3.78 4.86
CA LEU A 223 18.56 -3.61 4.88
C LEU A 223 19.04 -2.95 6.18
N GLU A 224 18.31 -1.93 6.68
CA GLU A 224 18.62 -1.25 7.95
C GLU A 224 18.58 -2.20 9.15
N THR A 225 17.70 -3.21 9.12
CA THR A 225 17.57 -4.24 10.16
C THR A 225 18.47 -5.46 9.95
N GLY A 226 19.44 -5.37 9.03
CA GLY A 226 20.47 -6.40 8.80
C GLY A 226 20.08 -7.50 7.82
N GLY A 227 19.06 -7.28 6.99
CA GLY A 227 18.66 -8.20 5.93
C GLY A 227 19.70 -8.33 4.82
N GLU A 228 19.83 -9.53 4.26
CA GLU A 228 20.76 -9.81 3.17
C GLU A 228 20.23 -9.29 1.82
N GLU A 229 20.96 -8.38 1.18
CA GLU A 229 20.57 -7.74 -0.09
C GLU A 229 20.22 -8.74 -1.20
N SER A 230 20.87 -9.91 -1.21
CA SER A 230 20.60 -10.97 -2.20
C SER A 230 19.12 -11.41 -2.23
N TRP A 231 18.41 -11.33 -1.10
CA TRP A 231 16.99 -11.70 -1.02
C TRP A 231 16.12 -10.79 -1.88
N LEU A 232 16.52 -9.52 -2.06
CA LEU A 232 15.78 -8.54 -2.88
C LEU A 232 15.89 -8.83 -4.38
N SER A 233 16.81 -9.71 -4.79
CA SER A 233 17.01 -10.08 -6.20
C SER A 233 16.04 -11.16 -6.68
N GLY A 234 15.41 -11.92 -5.79
CA GLY A 234 14.43 -12.94 -6.13
C GLY A 234 14.11 -13.88 -4.97
N LEU A 235 12.90 -14.46 -4.97
CA LEU A 235 12.42 -15.34 -3.90
C LEU A 235 13.32 -16.54 -3.63
N GLU A 236 14.01 -17.06 -4.64
CA GLU A 236 14.91 -18.20 -4.54
C GLU A 236 16.07 -17.98 -3.55
N HIS A 237 16.45 -16.72 -3.32
CA HIS A 237 17.48 -16.34 -2.36
C HIS A 237 16.96 -16.30 -0.93
N ALA A 238 15.64 -16.21 -0.73
CA ALA A 238 15.05 -16.18 0.59
C ALA A 238 14.96 -17.58 1.24
N PRO A 239 15.02 -17.67 2.58
CA PRO A 239 14.83 -18.90 3.33
C PRO A 239 13.56 -19.64 2.91
N ALA A 240 13.63 -20.97 2.86
CA ALA A 240 12.49 -21.82 2.53
C ALA A 240 11.25 -21.52 3.40
N LYS A 241 11.47 -21.05 4.63
CA LYS A 241 10.39 -20.71 5.58
C LYS A 241 9.58 -19.51 5.12
N LEU A 242 10.23 -18.48 4.60
CA LEU A 242 9.54 -17.32 4.02
C LEU A 242 8.87 -17.67 2.69
N ARG A 243 9.52 -18.51 1.87
CA ARG A 243 8.93 -18.99 0.61
C ARG A 243 7.67 -19.83 0.81
N SER A 244 7.53 -20.57 1.91
CA SER A 244 6.32 -21.36 2.16
C SER A 244 5.06 -20.51 2.36
N LEU A 245 5.20 -19.21 2.68
CA LEU A 245 4.07 -18.28 2.81
C LEU A 245 3.42 -17.88 1.46
N GLN A 246 4.03 -18.18 0.32
CA GLN A 246 3.59 -17.67 -0.99
C GLN A 246 2.15 -18.04 -1.34
N THR A 247 1.70 -19.25 -0.98
CA THR A 247 0.32 -19.68 -1.18
C THR A 247 -0.65 -18.83 -0.36
N LEU A 248 -0.40 -18.64 0.94
CA LEU A 248 -1.25 -17.76 1.75
C LEU A 248 -1.18 -16.31 1.28
N ASN A 249 0.00 -15.82 0.89
CA ASN A 249 0.20 -14.46 0.41
C ASN A 249 -0.71 -14.14 -0.80
N LYS A 250 -0.67 -14.98 -1.84
CA LYS A 250 -1.50 -14.76 -3.05
C LYS A 250 -3.00 -14.88 -2.75
N LEU A 251 -3.39 -15.80 -1.86
CA LEU A 251 -4.80 -15.96 -1.46
C LEU A 251 -5.28 -14.74 -0.66
N LEU A 252 -4.54 -14.30 0.36
CA LEU A 252 -4.87 -13.11 1.16
C LEU A 252 -4.98 -11.85 0.31
N ALA A 253 -4.10 -11.66 -0.67
CA ALA A 253 -4.11 -10.49 -1.55
C ALA A 253 -5.38 -10.43 -2.41
N HIS A 254 -5.79 -11.57 -2.96
CA HIS A 254 -6.67 -11.59 -4.14
C HIS A 254 -7.98 -12.34 -3.91
N ARG A 255 -7.97 -13.48 -3.22
CA ARG A 255 -9.12 -14.38 -3.05
C ARG A 255 -9.12 -15.03 -1.65
N PRO A 256 -9.28 -14.23 -0.57
CA PRO A 256 -9.11 -14.72 0.80
C PRO A 256 -10.15 -15.79 1.18
N TRP A 257 -11.31 -15.80 0.54
CA TRP A 257 -12.36 -16.81 0.75
C TRP A 257 -11.96 -18.24 0.37
N LEU A 258 -10.89 -18.41 -0.42
CA LEU A 258 -10.34 -19.72 -0.78
C LEU A 258 -9.42 -20.31 0.31
N ILE A 259 -9.13 -19.55 1.38
CA ILE A 259 -8.27 -20.04 2.47
C ILE A 259 -9.03 -21.09 3.29
N THR A 260 -8.48 -22.30 3.36
CA THR A 260 -9.02 -23.43 4.12
C THR A 260 -8.08 -23.82 5.27
N GLN A 261 -8.54 -24.70 6.16
CA GLN A 261 -7.70 -25.24 7.23
C GLN A 261 -6.47 -26.01 6.70
N GLN A 262 -6.53 -26.57 5.50
CA GLN A 262 -5.41 -27.32 4.90
C GLN A 262 -4.22 -26.39 4.63
N HIS A 263 -4.47 -25.17 4.14
CA HIS A 263 -3.40 -24.19 3.94
C HIS A 263 -2.72 -23.79 5.26
N ILE A 264 -3.44 -23.87 6.39
CA ILE A 264 -2.87 -23.63 7.72
C ILE A 264 -2.06 -24.85 8.17
N GLU A 265 -2.63 -26.05 8.02
CA GLU A 265 -2.00 -27.33 8.36
C GLU A 265 -0.64 -27.49 7.66
N GLU A 266 -0.56 -27.22 6.36
CA GLU A 266 0.68 -27.29 5.57
C GLU A 266 1.84 -26.45 6.14
N LEU A 267 1.54 -25.39 6.91
CA LEU A 267 2.55 -24.50 7.49
C LEU A 267 2.91 -24.85 8.93
N VAL A 268 1.96 -25.40 9.71
CA VAL A 268 2.13 -25.53 11.17
C VAL A 268 2.15 -26.97 11.68
N CYS A 269 1.79 -27.94 10.83
CA CYS A 269 1.68 -29.35 11.23
C CYS A 269 3.01 -29.92 11.74
N PRO A 270 2.98 -30.85 12.71
CA PRO A 270 4.17 -31.59 13.13
C PRO A 270 4.73 -32.40 11.95
N GLY A 271 5.90 -32.02 11.43
CA GLY A 271 6.53 -32.63 10.27
C GLY A 271 6.65 -31.71 9.05
N ALA A 272 6.05 -30.51 9.09
CA ALA A 272 6.34 -29.48 8.09
C ALA A 272 7.81 -29.04 8.18
N GLU A 273 8.49 -29.05 7.05
CA GLU A 273 9.88 -28.58 6.92
C GLU A 273 9.92 -27.50 5.83
N PRO A 274 10.03 -26.21 6.19
CA PRO A 274 10.15 -25.64 7.53
C PRO A 274 8.81 -25.36 8.23
N ARG A 275 8.77 -25.55 9.55
CA ARG A 275 7.57 -25.34 10.38
C ARG A 275 7.41 -23.90 10.85
N TRP A 276 6.17 -23.40 10.78
CA TRP A 276 5.72 -22.18 11.44
C TRP A 276 5.02 -22.51 12.77
N SER A 277 5.32 -21.76 13.83
CA SER A 277 4.44 -21.73 15.00
C SER A 277 3.18 -20.91 14.69
N LEU A 278 2.09 -21.12 15.45
CA LEU A 278 0.89 -20.32 15.29
C LEU A 278 1.13 -18.83 15.60
N ALA A 279 2.04 -18.51 16.52
CA ALA A 279 2.41 -17.13 16.86
C ALA A 279 3.19 -16.45 15.72
N GLU A 280 4.16 -17.15 15.12
CA GLU A 280 4.86 -16.64 13.93
C GLU A 280 3.90 -16.50 12.74
N LEU A 281 3.02 -17.48 12.52
CA LEU A 281 2.08 -17.47 11.40
C LEU A 281 1.08 -16.32 11.53
N ILE A 282 0.51 -16.08 12.72
CA ILE A 282 -0.44 -14.99 12.89
C ILE A 282 0.21 -13.62 12.66
N HIS A 283 1.47 -13.45 13.10
CA HIS A 283 2.23 -12.22 12.85
C HIS A 283 2.48 -12.01 11.36
N ALA A 284 2.92 -13.06 10.65
CA ALA A 284 3.13 -13.01 9.20
C ALA A 284 1.83 -12.72 8.43
N VAL A 285 0.72 -13.34 8.83
CA VAL A 285 -0.59 -13.15 8.22
C VAL A 285 -1.09 -11.71 8.39
N ILE A 286 -0.93 -11.13 9.59
CA ILE A 286 -1.31 -9.73 9.84
C ILE A 286 -0.42 -8.79 9.02
N LEU A 287 0.89 -9.04 8.94
CA LEU A 287 1.81 -8.25 8.10
C LEU A 287 1.41 -8.29 6.62
N MET A 288 1.11 -9.47 6.07
CA MET A 288 0.67 -9.60 4.67
C MET A 288 -0.65 -8.87 4.43
N ALA A 289 -1.68 -9.14 5.25
CA ALA A 289 -2.99 -8.51 5.11
C ALA A 289 -2.92 -6.98 5.27
N HIS A 290 -2.17 -6.49 6.26
CA HIS A 290 -1.93 -5.07 6.48
C HIS A 290 -1.27 -4.42 5.27
N THR A 291 -0.23 -5.06 4.73
CA THR A 291 0.51 -4.52 3.57
C THR A 291 -0.33 -4.53 2.30
N HIS A 292 -1.16 -5.57 2.07
CA HIS A 292 -2.11 -5.59 0.95
C HIS A 292 -3.11 -4.44 1.04
N ALA A 293 -3.71 -4.23 2.21
CA ALA A 293 -4.61 -3.12 2.47
C ALA A 293 -3.91 -1.77 2.27
N LEU A 294 -2.66 -1.64 2.70
CA LEU A 294 -1.87 -0.43 2.51
C LEU A 294 -1.58 -0.16 1.02
N CYS A 295 -1.40 -1.19 0.19
CA CYS A 295 -1.31 -1.04 -1.27
C CYS A 295 -2.56 -0.39 -1.85
N SER A 296 -3.76 -0.73 -1.34
CA SER A 296 -5.00 -0.05 -1.74
C SER A 296 -4.93 1.44 -1.45
N PHE A 297 -4.47 1.84 -0.26
CA PHE A 297 -4.33 3.25 0.09
C PHE A 297 -3.31 3.97 -0.79
N VAL A 298 -2.13 3.36 -1.02
CA VAL A 298 -1.06 3.93 -1.85
C VAL A 298 -1.55 4.21 -3.27
N TRP A 299 -2.23 3.25 -3.89
CA TRP A 299 -2.73 3.41 -5.24
C TRP A 299 -3.96 4.33 -5.31
N GLY A 300 -4.88 4.19 -4.36
CA GLY A 300 -6.13 4.94 -4.30
C GLY A 300 -5.95 6.43 -4.01
N CYS A 301 -4.93 6.79 -3.23
CA CYS A 301 -4.51 8.16 -2.99
C CYS A 301 -3.44 8.65 -3.98
N GLY A 302 -3.02 7.81 -4.93
CA GLY A 302 -2.07 8.15 -5.99
C GLY A 302 -0.72 8.66 -5.47
N LEU A 303 -0.15 8.02 -4.44
CA LEU A 303 1.11 8.46 -3.83
C LEU A 303 2.25 8.51 -4.85
N ASN A 304 3.04 9.57 -4.78
CA ASN A 304 4.26 9.69 -5.56
C ASN A 304 5.41 8.92 -4.88
N PRO A 305 6.39 8.41 -5.65
CA PRO A 305 7.62 7.89 -5.06
C PRO A 305 8.30 8.94 -4.17
N GLU A 306 8.93 8.49 -3.10
CA GLU A 306 9.68 9.38 -2.20
C GLU A 306 10.84 10.06 -2.93
N PRO A 307 11.20 11.30 -2.57
CA PRO A 307 12.28 12.05 -3.21
C PRO A 307 13.67 11.44 -3.04
N ASP A 308 13.85 10.44 -2.17
CA ASP A 308 15.09 9.68 -1.97
C ASP A 308 15.01 8.25 -2.53
N HIS A 309 13.88 7.85 -3.11
CA HIS A 309 13.66 6.54 -3.72
C HIS A 309 13.82 6.58 -5.25
N ALA A 310 14.05 5.41 -5.86
CA ALA A 310 14.14 5.28 -7.30
C ALA A 310 12.82 5.72 -7.96
N GLY A 311 12.94 6.58 -8.97
CA GLY A 311 11.79 7.19 -9.66
C GLY A 311 11.20 8.42 -8.95
N GLY A 312 11.73 8.83 -7.79
CA GLY A 312 11.31 10.04 -7.09
C GLY A 312 12.22 11.25 -7.28
N TYR A 313 13.45 11.05 -7.79
CA TYR A 313 14.41 12.13 -8.05
C TYR A 313 15.09 12.04 -9.42
N THR A 314 15.69 13.16 -9.83
CA THR A 314 16.64 13.23 -10.96
C THR A 314 17.74 14.26 -10.70
N PHE A 315 18.93 14.00 -11.22
CA PHE A 315 20.06 14.95 -11.24
C PHE A 315 20.08 15.77 -12.55
N GLN A 316 19.62 15.18 -13.66
CA GLN A 316 19.61 15.79 -15.00
C GLN A 316 18.88 17.13 -15.03
N PRO A 317 19.37 18.25 -15.61
CA PRO A 317 18.77 19.60 -15.56
C PRO A 317 17.28 19.70 -15.96
N PRO A 318 16.53 20.73 -15.49
CA PRO A 318 15.12 20.88 -15.82
C PRO A 318 14.97 21.11 -17.33
N SER A 319 14.33 20.17 -18.00
CA SER A 319 13.96 20.30 -19.41
C SER A 319 12.55 20.88 -19.53
N PRO A 320 12.22 21.68 -20.56
CA PRO A 320 10.88 22.23 -20.76
C PRO A 320 9.76 21.17 -20.82
N SER A 321 10.13 19.93 -21.16
CA SER A 321 9.25 18.75 -21.21
C SER A 321 9.05 18.03 -19.86
N HIS A 322 9.84 18.35 -18.84
CA HIS A 322 9.82 17.75 -17.51
C HIS A 322 9.40 18.77 -16.44
N LEU A 323 8.18 19.28 -16.55
CA LEU A 323 7.54 19.94 -15.41
C LEU A 323 7.15 18.88 -14.36
N PRO A 324 7.27 19.19 -13.05
CA PRO A 324 6.76 18.30 -12.00
C PRO A 324 5.31 17.95 -12.31
N ARG A 325 4.94 16.66 -12.15
CA ARG A 325 3.55 16.23 -12.35
C ARG A 325 2.70 16.89 -11.26
N SER A 326 2.03 17.98 -11.61
CA SER A 326 1.01 18.61 -10.77
C SER A 326 -0.37 18.08 -11.17
N PRO A 327 -1.27 17.83 -10.20
CA PRO A 327 -2.67 17.54 -10.52
C PRO A 327 -3.26 18.73 -11.30
N ALA A 328 -4.03 18.43 -12.36
CA ALA A 328 -4.62 19.45 -13.22
C ALA A 328 -5.53 20.38 -12.40
N HIS A 329 -5.45 21.68 -12.66
CA HIS A 329 -6.30 22.69 -12.02
C HIS A 329 -7.62 22.77 -12.82
N GLU A 330 -8.73 22.31 -12.27
CA GLU A 330 -10.04 22.50 -12.89
C GLU A 330 -10.57 23.92 -12.58
N ASP A 331 -10.92 24.67 -13.63
CA ASP A 331 -11.42 26.05 -13.56
C ASP A 331 -12.95 26.03 -13.36
N GLY A 332 -13.38 26.10 -12.10
CA GLY A 332 -14.69 25.61 -11.64
C GLY A 332 -15.86 26.60 -11.59
N ARG A 333 -15.98 27.59 -12.48
CA ARG A 333 -17.08 28.59 -12.36
C ARG A 333 -18.47 28.14 -12.83
N GLN A 334 -18.57 27.12 -13.69
CA GLN A 334 -19.85 26.69 -14.28
C GLN A 334 -20.37 25.34 -13.76
N GLU A 335 -19.51 24.52 -13.15
CA GLU A 335 -19.85 23.19 -12.58
C GLU A 335 -20.36 23.26 -11.14
N GLN A 336 -20.23 24.41 -10.47
CA GLN A 336 -20.47 24.54 -9.04
C GLN A 336 -21.96 24.52 -8.65
N ALA A 337 -22.86 24.94 -9.55
CA ALA A 337 -24.31 24.92 -9.30
C ALA A 337 -24.91 23.51 -9.47
N ASP A 338 -24.46 22.75 -10.48
CA ASP A 338 -24.91 21.38 -10.76
C ASP A 338 -24.46 20.42 -9.65
N GLY A 339 -23.20 20.57 -9.19
CA GLY A 339 -22.65 19.76 -8.12
C GLY A 339 -23.29 19.96 -6.76
N THR A 340 -23.89 21.13 -6.50
CA THR A 340 -24.64 21.36 -5.27
C THR A 340 -25.89 20.48 -5.21
N VAL A 341 -26.58 20.35 -6.35
CA VAL A 341 -27.79 19.53 -6.45
C VAL A 341 -27.49 18.05 -6.27
N GLU A 342 -26.40 17.52 -6.84
CA GLU A 342 -26.02 16.10 -6.70
C GLU A 342 -25.76 15.70 -5.24
N VAL A 343 -25.04 16.54 -4.50
CA VAL A 343 -24.74 16.29 -3.07
C VAL A 343 -26.01 16.37 -2.22
N GLU A 344 -26.87 17.35 -2.46
CA GLU A 344 -28.15 17.49 -1.76
C GLU A 344 -29.08 16.30 -2.01
N VAL A 345 -29.11 15.75 -3.23
CA VAL A 345 -29.86 14.53 -3.55
C VAL A 345 -29.34 13.33 -2.76
N LEU A 346 -28.01 13.17 -2.64
CA LEU A 346 -27.43 12.11 -1.81
C LEU A 346 -27.79 12.28 -0.33
N MET A 347 -27.70 13.51 0.20
CA MET A 347 -28.10 13.82 1.58
C MET A 347 -29.57 13.48 1.82
N LYS A 348 -30.45 13.80 0.86
CA LYS A 348 -31.88 13.46 0.94
C LYS A 348 -32.09 11.95 0.99
N ARG A 349 -31.41 11.19 0.12
CA ARG A 349 -31.47 9.71 0.12
C ARG A 349 -31.01 9.11 1.44
N MET A 350 -29.95 9.67 2.04
CA MET A 350 -29.48 9.24 3.35
C MET A 350 -30.52 9.49 4.45
N ALA A 351 -31.14 10.67 4.45
CA ALA A 351 -32.19 11.01 5.40
C ALA A 351 -33.45 10.13 5.23
N GLU A 352 -33.83 9.83 3.98
CA GLU A 352 -34.94 8.92 3.66
C GLU A 352 -34.66 7.51 4.19
N LEU A 353 -33.45 6.97 3.98
CA LEU A 353 -33.07 5.65 4.51
C LEU A 353 -33.06 5.59 6.03
N GLN A 354 -32.59 6.64 6.72
CA GLN A 354 -32.61 6.73 8.18
C GLN A 354 -34.04 6.74 8.76
N GLN A 355 -35.01 7.27 8.01
CA GLN A 355 -36.43 7.26 8.40
C GLN A 355 -37.11 5.92 8.07
N GLN A 356 -36.57 5.16 7.13
CA GLN A 356 -37.10 3.87 6.67
C GLN A 356 -36.55 2.65 7.43
N GLU A 357 -35.67 2.82 8.42
CA GLU A 357 -35.15 1.72 9.24
C GLU A 357 -36.26 0.92 9.99
N GLU A 358 -37.52 1.40 9.98
CA GLU A 358 -38.70 0.72 10.53
C GLU A 358 -39.48 -0.18 9.53
N GLU A 359 -39.20 -0.14 8.22
CA GLU A 359 -39.86 -1.04 7.25
C GLU A 359 -39.14 -2.40 7.17
N GLU A 360 -39.73 -3.43 7.79
CA GLU A 360 -39.17 -4.80 7.82
C GLU A 360 -39.13 -5.45 6.42
N CYS A 361 -37.96 -5.43 5.78
CA CYS A 361 -37.65 -6.27 4.63
C CYS A 361 -37.50 -7.74 5.10
N SER A 362 -38.13 -8.69 4.39
CA SER A 362 -38.02 -10.11 4.76
C SER A 362 -36.57 -10.61 4.64
N GLN A 363 -36.18 -11.60 5.46
CA GLN A 363 -34.83 -12.18 5.40
C GLN A 363 -34.50 -12.74 4.00
N GLU A 364 -35.45 -13.37 3.32
CA GLU A 364 -35.26 -13.89 1.96
C GLU A 364 -34.97 -12.78 0.95
N GLU A 365 -35.64 -11.64 1.07
CA GLU A 365 -35.41 -10.49 0.22
C GLU A 365 -34.04 -9.86 0.48
N MET A 366 -33.62 -9.76 1.74
CA MET A 366 -32.28 -9.27 2.13
C MET A 366 -31.17 -10.12 1.52
N VAL A 367 -31.33 -11.45 1.56
CA VAL A 367 -30.42 -12.39 0.89
C VAL A 367 -30.42 -12.16 -0.62
N SER A 368 -31.59 -12.04 -1.25
CA SER A 368 -31.69 -11.76 -2.69
C SER A 368 -31.01 -10.45 -3.11
N ARG A 369 -31.16 -9.39 -2.30
CA ARG A 369 -30.50 -8.10 -2.54
C ARG A 369 -28.98 -8.19 -2.43
N PHE A 370 -28.45 -8.93 -1.44
CA PHE A 370 -27.03 -9.24 -1.34
C PHE A 370 -26.52 -10.00 -2.57
N GLU A 371 -27.23 -11.05 -2.99
CA GLU A 371 -26.87 -11.87 -4.15
C GLU A 371 -26.80 -11.05 -5.44
N ARG A 372 -27.74 -10.12 -5.61
CA ARG A 372 -27.77 -9.19 -6.75
C ARG A 372 -26.59 -8.22 -6.72
N GLU A 373 -26.31 -7.62 -5.57
CA GLU A 373 -25.21 -6.67 -5.39
C GLU A 373 -23.85 -7.34 -5.67
N ARG A 374 -23.66 -8.53 -5.10
CA ARG A 374 -22.46 -9.34 -5.28
C ARG A 374 -22.23 -9.79 -6.73
N SER A 375 -23.30 -10.08 -7.46
CA SER A 375 -23.25 -10.55 -8.86
C SER A 375 -23.12 -9.39 -9.86
N GLU A 376 -23.07 -8.14 -9.39
CA GLU A 376 -22.87 -6.99 -10.25
C GLU A 376 -21.43 -6.92 -10.75
N SER A 377 -21.25 -7.25 -12.03
CA SER A 377 -19.95 -7.08 -12.69
C SER A 377 -19.76 -5.61 -13.08
N ILE A 378 -18.94 -4.91 -12.31
CA ILE A 378 -18.48 -3.56 -12.61
C ILE A 378 -17.13 -3.66 -13.35
N PRO A 379 -17.03 -3.20 -14.61
CA PRO A 379 -15.77 -3.21 -15.34
C PRO A 379 -14.74 -2.28 -14.69
N THR A 380 -13.62 -2.83 -14.26
CA THR A 380 -12.46 -2.09 -13.71
C THR A 380 -11.31 -1.97 -14.71
N ALA A 381 -11.37 -2.71 -15.82
CA ALA A 381 -10.24 -2.97 -16.72
C ALA A 381 -9.64 -1.69 -17.34
N VAL A 382 -8.52 -1.25 -16.75
CA VAL A 382 -7.54 -0.40 -17.43
C VAL A 382 -6.25 -1.20 -17.52
N VAL A 383 -5.84 -1.52 -18.74
CA VAL A 383 -4.53 -2.15 -18.99
C VAL A 383 -3.46 -1.13 -18.61
N ARG A 384 -2.75 -1.38 -17.50
CA ARG A 384 -1.45 -0.74 -17.27
C ARG A 384 -0.35 -1.52 -17.99
N GLY A 385 0.76 -0.82 -18.26
CA GLY A 385 1.97 -1.44 -18.80
C GLY A 385 2.49 -2.56 -17.90
N ALA A 386 3.34 -3.42 -18.46
CA ALA A 386 3.95 -4.53 -17.74
C ALA A 386 4.61 -4.02 -16.44
N PRO A 387 4.42 -4.72 -15.30
CA PRO A 387 5.09 -4.36 -14.06
C PRO A 387 6.61 -4.47 -14.23
N PRO A 388 7.40 -3.72 -13.44
CA PRO A 388 8.85 -3.88 -13.44
C PRO A 388 9.24 -5.33 -13.11
N ASP A 389 10.19 -5.90 -13.87
CA ASP A 389 10.68 -7.28 -13.67
C ASP A 389 11.14 -7.54 -12.22
N LEU A 390 11.68 -6.51 -11.56
CA LEU A 390 12.10 -6.54 -10.16
C LEU A 390 10.96 -6.86 -9.17
N LEU A 391 9.71 -6.55 -9.51
CA LEU A 391 8.56 -6.91 -8.67
C LEU A 391 8.10 -8.35 -8.93
N LEU A 392 8.28 -8.83 -10.16
CA LEU A 392 7.85 -10.16 -10.57
C LEU A 392 8.72 -11.26 -9.96
N CYS A 393 10.02 -11.01 -9.75
CA CYS A 393 10.91 -11.99 -9.11
C CYS A 393 10.62 -12.21 -7.60
N LEU A 394 9.78 -11.36 -7.00
CA LEU A 394 9.42 -11.40 -5.58
C LEU A 394 8.11 -12.15 -5.29
N VAL A 395 7.45 -12.71 -6.32
CA VAL A 395 6.15 -13.38 -6.18
C VAL A 395 6.04 -14.67 -7.00
N VAL A 396 5.27 -15.64 -6.51
CA VAL A 396 4.85 -16.83 -7.28
C VAL A 396 3.49 -16.57 -7.92
N ASP A 397 3.24 -17.09 -9.12
CA ASP A 397 2.01 -16.89 -9.90
C ASP A 397 1.66 -15.40 -10.02
N PRO A 398 2.45 -14.61 -10.75
CA PRO A 398 2.22 -13.18 -10.88
C PRO A 398 0.89 -12.87 -11.55
N GLU A 399 0.27 -13.79 -12.30
CA GLU A 399 -1.04 -13.58 -12.94
C GLU A 399 -2.24 -13.88 -12.02
N PHE A 400 -2.02 -14.45 -10.82
CA PHE A 400 -3.11 -14.72 -9.87
C PHE A 400 -3.66 -13.38 -9.35
N ARG A 401 -4.93 -13.10 -9.64
CA ARG A 401 -5.61 -11.83 -9.35
C ARG A 401 -6.94 -12.07 -8.66
N TYR A 402 -7.55 -10.99 -8.19
CA TYR A 402 -8.94 -11.02 -7.76
C TYR A 402 -9.81 -11.49 -8.93
N GLU A 403 -10.78 -12.33 -8.61
CA GLU A 403 -11.90 -12.70 -9.46
C GLU A 403 -13.16 -12.39 -8.67
N ASP A 404 -14.20 -11.89 -9.34
CA ASP A 404 -15.48 -11.58 -8.70
C ASP A 404 -15.94 -12.77 -7.88
N PHE A 405 -16.30 -12.53 -6.60
CA PHE A 405 -16.63 -13.61 -5.67
C PHE A 405 -17.72 -14.54 -6.24
N ALA A 406 -18.72 -14.00 -6.95
CA ALA A 406 -19.73 -14.80 -7.65
C ALA A 406 -19.69 -14.51 -9.16
N PRO A 407 -18.82 -15.18 -9.93
CA PRO A 407 -18.77 -15.01 -11.38
C PRO A 407 -20.04 -15.61 -11.99
N ARG A 408 -20.60 -14.96 -13.02
CA ARG A 408 -21.83 -15.43 -13.68
C ARG A 408 -21.60 -16.80 -14.32
N GLY A 409 -22.33 -17.83 -13.88
CA GLY A 409 -22.43 -19.12 -14.56
C GLY A 409 -21.69 -20.31 -13.89
N GLU A 410 -20.96 -20.10 -12.80
CA GLU A 410 -20.27 -21.18 -12.05
C GLU A 410 -20.88 -21.41 -10.66
N GLN A 411 -20.50 -22.52 -10.00
CA GLN A 411 -20.80 -22.72 -8.57
C GLN A 411 -20.09 -21.62 -7.78
N SER A 412 -20.86 -20.63 -7.33
CA SER A 412 -20.34 -19.52 -6.52
C SER A 412 -19.76 -20.07 -5.20
N PRO A 413 -18.58 -19.61 -4.76
CA PRO A 413 -18.08 -19.82 -3.41
C PRO A 413 -19.15 -19.54 -2.34
N THR A 414 -19.09 -20.30 -1.24
CA THR A 414 -20.06 -20.14 -0.14
C THR A 414 -19.91 -18.78 0.54
N THR A 415 -20.99 -18.01 0.55
CA THR A 415 -21.10 -16.75 1.30
C THR A 415 -20.72 -16.97 2.76
N MET A 416 -19.87 -16.11 3.31
CA MET A 416 -19.63 -16.08 4.76
C MET A 416 -20.65 -15.13 5.40
N ARG A 417 -21.48 -15.63 6.32
CA ARG A 417 -22.29 -14.74 7.17
C ARG A 417 -21.38 -14.15 8.24
N ALA A 418 -21.49 -12.85 8.48
CA ALA A 418 -20.72 -12.15 9.50
C ALA A 418 -20.98 -12.73 10.89
N GLN A 419 -22.21 -13.22 11.14
CA GLN A 419 -22.62 -13.86 12.39
C GLN A 419 -21.95 -15.23 12.62
N ASP A 420 -21.55 -15.93 11.55
CA ASP A 420 -20.88 -17.23 11.68
C ASP A 420 -19.42 -17.06 12.13
N TYR A 421 -18.78 -15.94 11.78
CA TYR A 421 -17.41 -15.61 12.19
C TYR A 421 -17.15 -14.09 12.08
N SER A 422 -17.41 -13.36 13.16
CA SER A 422 -17.18 -11.90 13.28
C SER A 422 -15.82 -11.56 13.91
N TRP A 423 -15.37 -10.32 13.72
CA TRP A 423 -14.18 -9.81 14.43
C TRP A 423 -14.43 -9.76 15.94
N GLU A 424 -15.58 -9.21 16.35
CA GLU A 424 -15.94 -8.98 17.75
C GLU A 424 -16.04 -10.28 18.55
N ASP A 425 -16.70 -11.31 18.01
CA ASP A 425 -16.94 -12.55 18.75
C ASP A 425 -15.78 -13.55 18.64
N HIS A 426 -15.04 -13.53 17.53
CA HIS A 426 -14.06 -14.58 17.21
C HIS A 426 -12.66 -14.04 16.92
N GLY A 427 -12.56 -13.15 15.92
CA GLY A 427 -11.27 -12.69 15.39
C GLY A 427 -10.39 -12.03 16.45
N PHE A 428 -10.96 -11.10 17.22
CA PHE A 428 -10.29 -10.39 18.31
C PHE A 428 -9.68 -11.36 19.32
N SER A 429 -10.49 -12.30 19.83
CA SER A 429 -10.09 -13.28 20.83
C SER A 429 -8.99 -14.21 20.32
N LEU A 430 -9.06 -14.64 19.05
CA LEU A 430 -8.03 -15.47 18.44
C LEU A 430 -6.70 -14.73 18.32
N VAL A 431 -6.71 -13.50 17.81
CA VAL A 431 -5.50 -12.68 17.69
C VAL A 431 -4.90 -12.43 19.06
N ASN A 432 -5.70 -12.02 20.06
CA ASN A 432 -5.21 -11.75 21.41
C ASN A 432 -4.52 -12.96 22.04
N ARG A 433 -5.02 -14.18 21.75
CA ARG A 433 -4.43 -15.43 22.25
C ARG A 433 -3.09 -15.77 21.58
N LEU A 434 -2.92 -15.47 20.30
CA LEU A 434 -1.75 -15.88 19.51
C LEU A 434 -0.68 -14.79 19.37
N LEU A 435 -1.08 -13.52 19.42
CA LEU A 435 -0.26 -12.33 19.36
C LEU A 435 -0.91 -11.23 20.23
N PRO A 436 -0.63 -11.23 21.54
CA PRO A 436 -1.18 -10.27 22.50
C PRO A 436 -0.95 -8.81 22.07
N ASP A 437 -1.79 -7.91 22.57
CA ASP A 437 -1.82 -6.45 22.28
C ASP A 437 -2.16 -6.06 20.84
N MET A 438 -1.79 -6.89 19.84
CA MET A 438 -2.10 -6.63 18.43
C MET A 438 -3.61 -6.61 18.15
N SER A 439 -4.39 -7.42 18.87
CA SER A 439 -5.86 -7.39 18.76
C SER A 439 -6.44 -6.04 19.13
N HIS A 440 -5.92 -5.40 20.18
CA HIS A 440 -6.37 -4.08 20.62
C HIS A 440 -6.01 -2.99 19.62
N LEU A 441 -4.81 -3.04 19.04
CA LEU A 441 -4.37 -2.07 18.03
C LEU A 441 -5.19 -2.17 16.73
N LEU A 442 -5.45 -3.40 16.27
CA LEU A 442 -6.31 -3.63 15.09
C LEU A 442 -7.75 -3.23 15.37
N ASP A 443 -8.29 -3.56 16.54
CA ASP A 443 -9.64 -3.17 16.94
C ASP A 443 -9.79 -1.65 17.01
N GLU A 444 -8.84 -0.96 17.64
CA GLU A 444 -8.82 0.50 17.69
C GLU A 444 -8.82 1.11 16.29
N LYS A 445 -8.03 0.57 15.35
CA LYS A 445 -8.04 1.05 13.96
C LYS A 445 -9.40 0.89 13.30
N PHE A 446 -10.03 -0.28 13.42
CA PHE A 446 -11.35 -0.55 12.86
C PHE A 446 -12.39 0.40 13.47
N GLN A 447 -12.37 0.59 14.79
CA GLN A 447 -13.28 1.49 15.49
C GLN A 447 -13.07 2.95 15.12
N VAL A 448 -11.81 3.41 15.02
CA VAL A 448 -11.52 4.80 14.64
C VAL A 448 -12.03 5.09 13.24
N VAL A 449 -11.80 4.24 12.24
CA VAL A 449 -12.32 4.46 10.87
C VAL A 449 -13.84 4.33 10.81
N SER A 450 -14.41 3.37 11.53
CA SER A 450 -15.87 3.18 11.60
C SER A 450 -16.59 4.38 12.24
N ASN A 451 -15.94 5.07 13.19
CA ASN A 451 -16.52 6.23 13.88
C ASN A 451 -16.07 7.58 13.33
N LEU A 452 -15.04 7.61 12.47
CA LEU A 452 -14.49 8.85 11.93
C LEU A 452 -15.56 9.61 11.15
N THR A 453 -15.86 10.82 11.61
CA THR A 453 -16.76 11.75 10.93
C THR A 453 -16.40 13.17 11.33
N TYR A 454 -16.57 14.09 10.39
CA TYR A 454 -16.46 15.53 10.65
C TYR A 454 -17.83 16.21 10.59
N HIS A 455 -18.90 15.41 10.64
CA HIS A 455 -20.28 15.82 10.42
C HIS A 455 -20.44 16.74 9.20
N ARG A 456 -19.78 16.37 8.11
CA ARG A 456 -19.64 17.19 6.92
C ARG A 456 -19.71 16.32 5.67
N MET A 457 -20.33 16.85 4.63
CA MET A 457 -20.42 16.25 3.30
C MET A 457 -20.22 17.33 2.24
N ALA A 458 -19.10 17.28 1.53
CA ALA A 458 -18.66 18.32 0.61
C ALA A 458 -18.74 19.70 1.30
N MET A 459 -19.50 20.65 0.74
CA MET A 459 -19.71 21.99 1.30
C MET A 459 -20.69 22.06 2.47
N HIS A 460 -21.45 21.00 2.78
CA HIS A 460 -22.47 21.01 3.83
C HIS A 460 -21.92 20.55 5.18
N GLU A 461 -22.29 21.26 6.25
CA GLU A 461 -21.95 20.93 7.64
C GLU A 461 -23.18 20.42 8.41
N GLY A 462 -22.95 19.78 9.55
CA GLY A 462 -24.02 19.21 10.39
C GLY A 462 -24.66 17.95 9.79
N VAL A 463 -23.97 17.26 8.88
CA VAL A 463 -24.49 16.08 8.18
C VAL A 463 -24.02 14.80 8.87
N ASP A 464 -24.95 13.94 9.30
CA ASP A 464 -24.59 12.58 9.70
C ASP A 464 -24.28 11.73 8.47
N THR A 465 -23.05 11.21 8.43
CA THR A 465 -22.52 10.42 7.31
C THR A 465 -22.48 8.93 7.58
N TYR A 466 -22.98 8.47 8.75
CA TYR A 466 -22.91 7.07 9.16
C TYR A 466 -23.44 6.10 8.11
N THR A 467 -24.63 6.36 7.57
CA THR A 467 -25.27 5.48 6.57
C THR A 467 -24.41 5.30 5.31
N LEU A 468 -23.80 6.39 4.82
CA LEU A 468 -22.91 6.35 3.66
C LEU A 468 -21.60 5.58 3.95
N ARG A 469 -21.00 5.81 5.12
CA ARG A 469 -19.76 5.13 5.54
C ARG A 469 -19.99 3.63 5.77
N LYS A 470 -21.12 3.26 6.40
CA LYS A 470 -21.56 1.87 6.56
C LYS A 470 -21.81 1.18 5.21
N ALA A 471 -22.42 1.88 4.27
CA ALA A 471 -22.64 1.35 2.92
C ALA A 471 -21.34 1.10 2.15
N LEU A 472 -20.35 1.99 2.29
CA LEU A 472 -19.00 1.76 1.74
C LEU A 472 -18.37 0.50 2.35
N TRP A 473 -18.34 0.39 3.68
CA TRP A 473 -17.79 -0.77 4.39
C TRP A 473 -18.44 -2.08 3.95
N ASN A 474 -19.78 -2.12 3.95
CA ASN A 474 -20.55 -3.31 3.61
C ASN A 474 -20.47 -3.66 2.12
N TYR A 475 -20.29 -2.68 1.23
CA TYR A 475 -20.00 -2.92 -0.18
C TYR A 475 -18.65 -3.62 -0.36
N ILE A 476 -17.60 -3.20 0.33
CA ILE A 476 -16.28 -3.85 0.27
C ILE A 476 -16.36 -5.28 0.79
N HIS A 477 -17.01 -5.48 1.94
CA HIS A 477 -17.25 -6.83 2.48
C HIS A 477 -18.08 -7.70 1.53
N CYS A 478 -19.06 -7.11 0.81
CA CYS A 478 -19.82 -7.79 -0.24
C CYS A 478 -18.93 -8.26 -1.39
N LEU A 479 -17.98 -7.44 -1.85
CA LEU A 479 -16.99 -7.82 -2.88
C LEU A 479 -16.15 -9.02 -2.46
N TYR A 480 -15.93 -9.21 -1.16
CA TYR A 480 -15.22 -10.36 -0.60
C TYR A 480 -16.15 -11.52 -0.18
N GLY A 481 -17.46 -11.40 -0.38
CA GLY A 481 -18.44 -12.46 -0.08
C GLY A 481 -18.86 -12.56 1.38
N ILE A 482 -18.73 -11.47 2.15
CA ILE A 482 -19.16 -11.38 3.54
C ILE A 482 -20.53 -10.69 3.62
N ARG A 483 -21.52 -11.37 4.20
CA ARG A 483 -22.89 -10.87 4.34
C ARG A 483 -23.24 -10.54 5.78
N TYR A 484 -23.79 -9.35 6.01
CA TYR A 484 -24.43 -8.96 7.26
C TYR A 484 -25.93 -9.18 7.15
N ASP A 485 -26.49 -10.11 7.92
CA ASP A 485 -27.92 -10.46 7.84
C ASP A 485 -28.89 -9.33 8.24
N ASP A 486 -28.43 -8.36 9.02
CA ASP A 486 -29.17 -7.19 9.49
C ASP A 486 -29.02 -5.95 8.58
N TYR A 487 -28.35 -6.07 7.43
CA TYR A 487 -28.06 -4.95 6.55
C TYR A 487 -28.75 -5.03 5.19
N ASP A 488 -29.48 -3.98 4.82
CA ASP A 488 -30.13 -3.91 3.51
C ASP A 488 -29.15 -3.51 2.42
N TYR A 489 -28.66 -4.51 1.67
CA TYR A 489 -27.78 -4.31 0.52
C TYR A 489 -28.44 -3.53 -0.64
N GLY A 490 -29.77 -3.34 -0.63
CA GLY A 490 -30.44 -2.40 -1.52
C GLY A 490 -29.97 -0.96 -1.35
N SER A 491 -29.66 -0.55 -0.11
CA SER A 491 -29.19 0.80 0.22
C SER A 491 -27.86 1.17 -0.45
N ILE A 492 -27.01 0.18 -0.80
CA ILE A 492 -25.75 0.43 -1.50
C ILE A 492 -26.01 1.10 -2.86
N ASN A 493 -26.97 0.63 -3.63
CA ASN A 493 -27.30 1.22 -4.94
C ASN A 493 -28.01 2.57 -4.84
N VAL A 494 -28.60 2.86 -3.68
CA VAL A 494 -29.22 4.17 -3.40
C VAL A 494 -28.14 5.21 -3.11
N LEU A 495 -27.09 4.82 -2.38
CA LEU A 495 -26.08 5.71 -1.81
C LEU A 495 -24.78 5.81 -2.63
N LEU A 496 -24.31 4.70 -3.21
CA LEU A 496 -23.05 4.66 -3.94
C LEU A 496 -23.30 4.83 -5.44
N GLU A 497 -22.90 5.98 -5.97
CA GLU A 497 -22.87 6.21 -7.41
C GLU A 497 -21.94 5.22 -8.14
N ARG A 498 -22.23 4.96 -9.41
CA ARG A 498 -21.46 3.98 -10.21
C ARG A 498 -19.96 4.27 -10.26
N SER A 499 -19.57 5.54 -10.40
CA SER A 499 -18.16 5.99 -10.39
C SER A 499 -17.46 5.65 -9.07
N LEU A 500 -18.16 5.82 -7.94
CA LEU A 500 -17.65 5.45 -6.62
C LEU A 500 -17.51 3.93 -6.50
N LYS A 501 -18.50 3.14 -6.97
CA LYS A 501 -18.40 1.67 -6.97
C LYS A 501 -17.22 1.19 -7.83
N VAL A 502 -17.01 1.79 -9.00
CA VAL A 502 -15.83 1.53 -9.86
C VAL A 502 -14.54 1.85 -9.11
N PHE A 503 -14.45 3.03 -8.48
CA PHE A 503 -13.26 3.43 -7.71
C PHE A 503 -12.99 2.43 -6.56
N VAL A 504 -13.99 2.16 -5.72
CA VAL A 504 -13.87 1.25 -4.56
C VAL A 504 -13.48 -0.16 -4.99
N LYS A 505 -14.14 -0.72 -6.00
CA LYS A 505 -13.80 -2.06 -6.53
C LYS A 505 -12.39 -2.09 -7.11
N THR A 506 -11.99 -1.06 -7.86
CA THR A 506 -10.64 -0.96 -8.41
C THR A 506 -9.61 -0.94 -7.29
N VAL A 507 -9.78 -0.08 -6.29
CA VAL A 507 -8.81 0.12 -5.22
C VAL A 507 -8.76 -1.07 -4.25
N ALA A 508 -9.88 -1.74 -3.99
CA ALA A 508 -9.91 -2.93 -3.14
C ALA A 508 -9.33 -4.17 -3.84
N CYS A 509 -9.71 -4.40 -5.10
CA CYS A 509 -9.46 -5.68 -5.79
C CYS A 509 -8.28 -5.64 -6.78
N TYR A 510 -8.05 -4.50 -7.42
CA TYR A 510 -7.06 -4.29 -8.48
C TYR A 510 -6.33 -2.95 -8.32
N PRO A 511 -5.75 -2.65 -7.14
CA PRO A 511 -5.29 -1.31 -6.82
C PRO A 511 -4.27 -0.78 -7.85
N GLU A 512 -3.45 -1.65 -8.44
CA GLU A 512 -2.51 -1.29 -9.50
C GLU A 512 -3.15 -0.70 -10.77
N GLN A 513 -4.45 -0.92 -11.00
CA GLN A 513 -5.21 -0.36 -12.12
C GLN A 513 -5.78 1.04 -11.83
N THR A 514 -5.57 1.57 -10.61
CA THR A 514 -6.04 2.91 -10.26
C THR A 514 -5.35 3.97 -11.11
N THR A 515 -6.15 4.89 -11.66
CA THR A 515 -5.69 6.02 -12.49
C THR A 515 -6.26 7.33 -12.00
N THR A 516 -5.61 8.44 -12.34
CA THR A 516 -6.12 9.80 -12.09
C THR A 516 -7.53 9.98 -12.64
N ARG A 517 -7.83 9.40 -13.81
CA ARG A 517 -9.18 9.46 -14.39
C ARG A 517 -10.22 8.79 -13.49
N ILE A 518 -9.92 7.60 -12.95
CA ILE A 518 -10.82 6.90 -12.03
C ILE A 518 -11.01 7.72 -10.74
N TYR A 519 -9.93 8.32 -10.21
CA TYR A 519 -9.99 9.18 -9.02
C TYR A 519 -10.81 10.47 -9.22
N CYS A 520 -10.64 11.14 -10.35
CA CYS A 520 -11.36 12.38 -10.67
C CYS A 520 -12.83 12.10 -11.03
N ALA A 521 -13.18 10.89 -11.47
CA ALA A 521 -14.53 10.60 -11.95
C ALA A 521 -15.60 10.53 -10.83
N PHE A 522 -15.24 10.06 -9.63
CA PHE A 522 -16.17 9.92 -8.50
C PHE A 522 -16.13 11.14 -7.58
N TRP A 523 -17.27 11.44 -6.93
CA TRP A 523 -17.36 12.49 -5.91
C TRP A 523 -16.66 13.80 -6.34
N ARG A 524 -16.99 14.29 -7.53
CA ARG A 524 -16.32 15.45 -8.16
C ARG A 524 -16.39 16.70 -7.30
N HIS A 525 -17.47 16.84 -6.54
CA HIS A 525 -17.75 18.00 -5.69
C HIS A 525 -17.32 17.81 -4.23
N PHE A 526 -16.77 16.65 -3.87
CA PHE A 526 -16.24 16.40 -2.53
C PHE A 526 -14.78 16.84 -2.45
N ARG A 527 -14.33 17.17 -1.24
CA ARG A 527 -12.93 17.49 -1.00
C ARG A 527 -12.04 16.27 -1.19
N HIS A 528 -10.78 16.51 -1.51
CA HIS A 528 -9.77 15.46 -1.52
C HIS A 528 -9.63 14.76 -0.16
N SER A 529 -9.80 15.48 0.96
CA SER A 529 -9.83 14.85 2.29
C SER A 529 -10.95 13.83 2.45
N GLU A 530 -12.13 14.06 1.87
CA GLU A 530 -13.23 13.08 1.92
C GLU A 530 -12.95 11.87 1.03
N LYS A 531 -12.26 12.06 -0.10
CA LYS A 531 -11.75 10.96 -0.92
C LYS A 531 -10.67 10.14 -0.19
N VAL A 532 -9.79 10.78 0.57
CA VAL A 532 -8.81 10.09 1.42
C VAL A 532 -9.52 9.31 2.52
N HIS A 533 -10.55 9.88 3.16
CA HIS A 533 -11.38 9.18 4.13
C HIS A 533 -12.03 7.91 3.53
N ALA A 534 -12.57 7.98 2.31
CA ALA A 534 -13.08 6.79 1.62
C ALA A 534 -11.98 5.72 1.42
N ASN A 535 -10.75 6.12 1.08
CA ASN A 535 -9.62 5.19 0.98
C ASN A 535 -9.24 4.55 2.32
N LEU A 536 -9.40 5.26 3.45
CA LEU A 536 -9.23 4.68 4.78
C LEU A 536 -10.25 3.58 5.05
N ILE A 537 -11.53 3.83 4.71
CA ILE A 537 -12.60 2.82 4.81
C ILE A 537 -12.29 1.62 3.92
N VAL A 538 -11.85 1.84 2.68
CA VAL A 538 -11.46 0.77 1.75
C VAL A 538 -10.33 -0.09 2.31
N MET A 539 -9.27 0.56 2.81
CA MET A 539 -8.12 -0.12 3.40
C MET A 539 -8.53 -0.99 4.61
N GLU A 540 -9.25 -0.43 5.57
CA GLU A 540 -9.59 -1.15 6.81
C GLU A 540 -10.63 -2.24 6.62
N ALA A 541 -11.67 -2.02 5.79
CA ALA A 541 -12.64 -3.06 5.47
C ALA A 541 -12.00 -4.22 4.71
N ARG A 542 -11.09 -3.93 3.77
CA ARG A 542 -10.31 -4.95 3.06
C ARG A 542 -9.42 -5.75 4.03
N LEU A 543 -8.74 -5.07 4.94
CA LEU A 543 -7.91 -5.70 5.97
C LEU A 543 -8.75 -6.65 6.82
N GLN A 544 -9.88 -6.18 7.34
CA GLN A 544 -10.77 -6.99 8.18
C GLN A 544 -11.29 -8.21 7.41
N ALA A 545 -11.78 -8.04 6.19
CA ALA A 545 -12.27 -9.16 5.36
C ALA A 545 -11.20 -10.24 5.16
N ALA A 546 -9.97 -9.86 4.79
CA ALA A 546 -8.87 -10.81 4.61
C ALA A 546 -8.51 -11.54 5.91
N LEU A 547 -8.46 -10.82 7.04
CA LEU A 547 -8.19 -11.39 8.35
C LEU A 547 -9.29 -12.38 8.79
N LEU A 548 -10.57 -12.05 8.60
CA LEU A 548 -11.66 -12.94 9.01
C LEU A 548 -11.57 -14.32 8.36
N TYR A 549 -11.28 -14.39 7.05
CA TYR A 549 -11.16 -15.66 6.35
C TYR A 549 -10.00 -16.54 6.86
N VAL A 550 -8.82 -15.97 7.03
CA VAL A 550 -7.65 -16.71 7.52
C VAL A 550 -7.77 -17.06 9.00
N LEU A 551 -8.31 -16.18 9.84
CA LEU A 551 -8.58 -16.44 11.26
C LEU A 551 -9.61 -17.55 11.43
N ARG A 552 -10.65 -17.59 10.58
CA ARG A 552 -11.62 -18.69 10.54
C ARG A 552 -10.95 -20.01 10.19
N ALA A 553 -10.06 -20.02 9.19
CA ALA A 553 -9.29 -21.21 8.82
C ALA A 553 -8.36 -21.69 9.96
N ILE A 554 -7.67 -20.77 10.65
CA ILE A 554 -6.86 -21.09 11.83
C ILE A 554 -7.73 -21.67 12.95
N THR A 555 -8.90 -21.08 13.20
CA THR A 555 -9.85 -21.58 14.21
C THR A 555 -10.30 -23.00 13.89
N HIS A 556 -10.57 -23.32 12.63
CA HIS A 556 -10.93 -24.68 12.22
C HIS A 556 -9.78 -25.66 12.37
N TYR A 557 -8.54 -25.27 12.05
CA TYR A 557 -7.36 -26.11 12.28
C TYR A 557 -7.11 -26.40 13.77
N MET A 558 -7.39 -25.43 14.65
CA MET A 558 -7.18 -25.57 16.10
C MET A 558 -8.27 -26.39 16.81
N ARG A 559 -9.37 -26.73 16.13
CA ARG A 559 -10.43 -27.61 16.65
C ARG A 559 -10.10 -29.05 16.32
#